data_AF-A0A669CG61-F1
#
_entry.id   AF-A0A669CG61-F1
#
_cell.length_a   1.000
_cell.length_b   1.000
_cell.length_c   1.000
_cell.angle_alpha   90.00
_cell.angle_beta   90.00
_cell.angle_gamma   90.00
#
_symmetry.space_group_name_H-M   'P 1'
#
loop_
_entity.id
_entity.type
_entity.pdbx_description
1 polymer ?
#
loop_
_entity_poly.entity_id
_entity_poly.type
_entity_poly.pdbx_seq_one_letter_code
_entity_poly.pdbx_strand_id
1 'polypeptide(L)'
;MPNKTKKEKETTKSAKSSTKNSSGSGKDVTPENLDESQQQSGSKRPSNSTPPPTQLNKIKYSGGPQLVKKERRQSSSRFSLTKNRELQKLPALKDAPPIEREDLFVQKLRQCCVLFDFISDPLSDLKYKEVKRAGLNEMVEYITHNSEVVTESIYPEAVIMFSVNVFRTLPPSSNPTGAEFDPEEDEPTLEAAWPHLQLVYEFFLRFLESPDFQPNIAKKYIDQKFVLLLLELFDSEDPRERDFLKTILHRIYGKFLGLRAYIRRQINNIFYRSESTDSDRTTGCLSVLKYAGPIINGFALPLKEEHKMFLIRVLLPLHKVKSLSVYHPQLAYCVVQFLEKDSGLTEPVIMGLLKFWPKTHSPKEVMFLNELEEILDVIEPSEFVKVQEPLFRQLAKCVSSPHFQVAERALYYWNNEYIMSLISDNAAKILPIMFPALYKNSKSHWNKTIHGLIYNALKLFMEMNQKLFDDCTQQYKAEKQKEKYKLKEREEVWHKIEELARLIPNSLTSKSLIIISYNQCWVSYFKLVT
;
A
#
# COMPACT_ATOMS: atom_id res chain seq x y z
N MET A 1 -29.55 -56.44 4.00
CA MET A 1 -30.47 -56.95 5.04
C MET A 1 -29.96 -58.31 5.51
N PRO A 2 -30.36 -58.81 6.70
CA PRO A 2 -30.46 -58.16 8.02
C PRO A 2 -29.55 -58.92 9.05
N ASN A 3 -29.38 -58.61 10.33
CA ASN A 3 -30.27 -58.19 11.44
C ASN A 3 -29.47 -57.27 12.41
N LYS A 4 -30.04 -56.26 13.12
CA LYS A 4 -31.15 -56.24 14.11
C LYS A 4 -30.79 -57.03 15.40
N THR A 5 -31.07 -56.59 16.63
CA THR A 5 -31.75 -55.41 17.25
C THR A 5 -31.38 -55.39 18.75
N LYS A 6 -31.52 -54.34 19.59
CA LYS A 6 -32.71 -53.63 20.14
C LYS A 6 -32.18 -52.71 21.30
N LYS A 7 -32.89 -51.78 21.96
CA LYS A 7 -34.28 -51.27 21.86
C LYS A 7 -34.29 -49.75 22.20
N GLU A 8 -35.35 -49.05 21.81
CA GLU A 8 -35.73 -47.68 22.17
C GLU A 8 -36.25 -47.49 23.62
N LYS A 9 -36.37 -46.22 24.06
CA LYS A 9 -37.70 -45.63 24.35
C LYS A 9 -37.73 -44.09 24.24
N GLU A 10 -38.75 -43.56 23.56
CA GLU A 10 -39.13 -42.12 23.54
C GLU A 10 -40.06 -41.76 24.73
N THR A 11 -40.62 -40.54 24.90
CA THR A 11 -41.82 -40.06 24.17
C THR A 11 -42.19 -38.56 24.38
N THR A 12 -42.70 -37.91 23.31
CA THR A 12 -43.75 -36.83 23.25
C THR A 12 -43.50 -35.43 23.88
N LYS A 13 -43.59 -34.30 23.13
CA LYS A 13 -44.79 -33.49 22.68
C LYS A 13 -45.48 -32.69 23.82
N SER A 14 -46.09 -31.50 23.65
CA SER A 14 -46.52 -30.72 22.47
C SER A 14 -46.58 -29.19 22.77
N ALA A 15 -46.94 -28.32 21.80
CA ALA A 15 -46.94 -26.85 21.93
C ALA A 15 -48.33 -26.18 21.99
N LYS A 16 -48.45 -24.95 22.56
CA LYS A 16 -49.22 -23.82 21.99
C LYS A 16 -49.13 -22.44 22.70
N SER A 17 -48.88 -21.40 21.89
CA SER A 17 -49.46 -20.03 21.84
C SER A 17 -50.02 -19.26 23.07
N SER A 18 -49.45 -18.05 23.29
CA SER A 18 -50.07 -16.69 23.20
C SER A 18 -50.76 -15.94 24.38
N THR A 19 -50.29 -14.67 24.54
CA THR A 19 -50.99 -13.38 24.89
C THR A 19 -51.20 -12.87 26.33
N LYS A 20 -50.45 -11.79 26.65
CA LYS A 20 -50.81 -10.48 27.30
C LYS A 20 -51.46 -10.35 28.70
N ASN A 21 -50.85 -9.44 29.50
CA ASN A 21 -51.46 -8.51 30.50
C ASN A 21 -52.07 -9.13 31.79
N SER A 22 -52.20 -8.48 32.97
CA SER A 22 -51.71 -7.21 33.58
C SER A 22 -52.26 -7.11 35.04
N SER A 23 -51.73 -6.39 36.06
CA SER A 23 -50.45 -5.69 36.33
C SER A 23 -50.47 -5.05 37.75
N GLY A 24 -49.32 -4.95 38.45
CA GLY A 24 -49.16 -4.22 39.73
C GLY A 24 -49.25 -5.07 41.01
N SER A 25 -48.78 -4.66 42.21
CA SER A 25 -47.98 -3.47 42.62
C SER A 25 -47.43 -3.64 44.06
N GLY A 26 -46.32 -2.97 44.41
CA GLY A 26 -46.10 -2.41 45.78
C GLY A 26 -44.77 -2.69 46.51
N LYS A 27 -44.25 -1.63 47.14
CA LYS A 27 -43.11 -1.52 48.10
C LYS A 27 -41.71 -1.65 47.48
N ASP A 28 -40.80 -0.66 47.56
CA ASP A 28 -40.31 0.20 48.68
C ASP A 28 -39.41 -0.59 49.66
N VAL A 29 -38.25 -0.10 50.13
CA VAL A 29 -37.84 1.31 50.41
C VAL A 29 -36.45 1.66 49.84
N THR A 30 -36.21 2.97 49.65
CA THR A 30 -34.97 3.71 49.31
C THR A 30 -34.00 3.83 50.54
N PRO A 31 -33.00 4.74 50.68
CA PRO A 31 -32.46 5.84 49.85
C PRO A 31 -30.92 5.69 49.63
N GLU A 32 -30.01 6.67 49.45
CA GLU A 32 -29.91 8.16 49.48
C GLU A 32 -28.56 8.51 48.76
N ASN A 33 -28.14 9.70 48.29
CA ASN A 33 -28.66 10.98 47.76
C ASN A 33 -27.41 11.80 47.30
N LEU A 34 -27.40 13.01 46.72
CA LEU A 34 -28.39 14.00 46.23
C LEU A 34 -27.69 14.88 45.17
N ASP A 35 -28.43 15.57 44.29
CA ASP A 35 -28.07 16.93 43.82
C ASP A 35 -29.36 17.67 43.40
N GLU A 36 -29.50 18.96 43.71
CA GLU A 36 -30.73 19.75 43.50
C GLU A 36 -30.68 20.49 42.15
N SER A 37 -31.68 20.38 41.26
CA SER A 37 -32.98 21.08 41.28
C SER A 37 -32.84 22.62 41.20
N GLN A 38 -33.60 23.38 40.39
CA GLN A 38 -35.05 23.35 40.20
C GLN A 38 -35.52 23.84 38.79
N GLN A 39 -36.60 23.20 38.27
CA GLN A 39 -37.87 23.79 37.78
C GLN A 39 -37.89 24.88 36.65
N GLN A 40 -38.92 25.03 35.80
CA GLN A 40 -40.20 24.30 35.65
C GLN A 40 -40.75 24.33 34.19
N SER A 41 -41.88 23.64 33.97
CA SER A 41 -42.61 23.39 32.70
C SER A 41 -43.32 24.61 32.07
N GLY A 42 -43.85 24.49 30.82
CA GLY A 42 -44.60 25.61 30.20
C GLY A 42 -45.58 25.36 29.02
N SER A 43 -45.25 24.56 27.99
CA SER A 43 -46.13 24.21 26.83
C SER A 43 -46.48 25.31 25.79
N LYS A 44 -47.04 24.86 24.64
CA LYS A 44 -47.66 25.58 23.48
C LYS A 44 -46.76 26.15 22.35
N ARG A 45 -47.09 25.74 21.12
CA ARG A 45 -46.90 26.44 19.81
C ARG A 45 -48.17 27.30 19.52
N PRO A 46 -48.25 28.21 18.50
CA PRO A 46 -47.35 28.39 17.32
C PRO A 46 -47.00 29.85 16.90
N SER A 47 -46.22 29.95 15.81
CA SER A 47 -46.16 31.02 14.78
C SER A 47 -45.60 32.44 15.07
N ASN A 48 -44.75 32.88 14.13
CA ASN A 48 -44.38 34.25 13.70
C ASN A 48 -44.03 35.34 14.74
N SER A 49 -42.73 35.64 14.83
CA SER A 49 -42.20 37.03 14.79
C SER A 49 -40.68 37.04 14.59
N THR A 50 -40.15 38.07 13.93
CA THR A 50 -38.73 38.19 13.55
C THR A 50 -37.97 39.11 14.52
N PRO A 51 -36.77 38.73 15.02
CA PRO A 51 -35.86 39.67 15.69
C PRO A 51 -35.13 40.60 14.70
N PRO A 52 -34.69 41.80 15.13
CA PRO A 52 -34.11 42.82 14.24
C PRO A 52 -32.60 42.64 13.97
N PRO A 53 -32.05 43.29 12.92
CA PRO A 53 -30.62 43.21 12.58
C PRO A 53 -29.75 44.20 13.37
N THR A 54 -28.89 43.68 14.26
CA THR A 54 -27.86 44.49 14.94
C THR A 54 -26.64 44.70 14.04
N GLN A 55 -26.20 45.95 13.88
CA GLN A 55 -25.14 46.30 12.92
C GLN A 55 -23.73 45.98 13.45
N LEU A 56 -22.88 45.35 12.61
CA LEU A 56 -21.44 45.22 12.89
C LEU A 56 -20.72 46.54 12.58
N ASN A 57 -20.17 47.18 13.63
CA ASN A 57 -19.21 48.28 13.45
C ASN A 57 -17.87 47.74 12.92
N LYS A 58 -17.35 48.39 11.87
CA LYS A 58 -16.09 48.00 11.22
C LYS A 58 -14.87 48.42 12.05
N ILE A 59 -14.22 47.46 12.71
CA ILE A 59 -12.82 47.61 13.14
C ILE A 59 -11.94 47.04 12.02
N LYS A 60 -11.13 47.90 11.38
CA LYS A 60 -10.13 47.47 10.40
C LYS A 60 -8.88 46.98 11.14
N TYR A 61 -8.57 45.69 11.03
CA TYR A 61 -7.20 45.20 11.23
C TYR A 61 -6.52 45.00 9.87
N SER A 62 -5.29 45.46 9.76
CA SER A 62 -4.49 45.45 8.54
C SER A 62 -3.44 44.33 8.58
N GLY A 63 -3.27 43.60 7.47
CA GLY A 63 -2.08 42.77 7.24
C GLY A 63 -2.15 41.33 7.80
N GLY A 64 -3.10 40.53 7.31
CA GLY A 64 -2.90 39.07 7.26
C GLY A 64 -2.07 38.68 6.03
N PRO A 65 -1.40 37.50 6.03
CA PRO A 65 -0.70 36.99 4.84
C PRO A 65 -1.68 36.81 3.67
N GLN A 66 -1.19 36.91 2.43
CA GLN A 66 -2.05 36.76 1.25
C GLN A 66 -2.71 35.38 1.24
N LEU A 67 -4.05 35.37 1.27
CA LEU A 67 -4.83 34.24 0.76
C LEU A 67 -4.42 34.05 -0.70
N VAL A 68 -3.57 33.06 -0.95
CA VAL A 68 -3.28 32.55 -2.29
C VAL A 68 -4.63 32.29 -2.94
N LYS A 69 -4.90 32.96 -4.06
CA LYS A 69 -6.12 32.72 -4.84
C LYS A 69 -6.17 31.22 -5.12
N LYS A 70 -7.16 30.53 -4.54
CA LYS A 70 -7.39 29.10 -4.81
C LYS A 70 -7.64 28.98 -6.31
N GLU A 71 -6.61 28.56 -7.05
CA GLU A 71 -6.66 28.61 -8.51
C GLU A 71 -7.80 27.75 -9.02
N ARG A 72 -8.35 28.13 -10.18
CA ARG A 72 -9.53 27.50 -10.76
C ARG A 72 -9.18 26.07 -11.17
N ARG A 73 -9.39 25.12 -10.24
CA ARG A 73 -9.13 23.67 -10.33
C ARG A 73 -9.07 23.20 -11.79
N GLN A 74 -7.86 22.99 -12.31
CA GLN A 74 -7.70 22.28 -13.58
C GLN A 74 -8.10 20.83 -13.33
N SER A 75 -8.90 20.26 -14.23
CA SER A 75 -9.74 19.10 -13.94
C SER A 75 -9.30 17.84 -14.70
N SER A 76 -9.87 16.70 -14.27
CA SER A 76 -9.43 15.31 -14.41
C SER A 76 -9.20 14.79 -15.84
N SER A 77 -9.61 15.55 -16.87
CA SER A 77 -9.58 15.08 -18.26
C SER A 77 -9.52 16.20 -19.30
N ARG A 78 -8.68 16.03 -20.33
CA ARG A 78 -8.70 16.83 -21.57
C ARG A 78 -9.28 16.03 -22.73
N PHE A 79 -10.59 15.84 -22.73
CA PHE A 79 -11.31 15.20 -23.84
C PHE A 79 -11.28 16.06 -25.11
N SER A 80 -11.02 15.45 -26.27
CA SER A 80 -11.11 16.10 -27.58
C SER A 80 -12.57 16.19 -28.03
N LEU A 81 -13.30 17.18 -27.49
CA LEU A 81 -14.74 17.37 -27.66
C LEU A 81 -15.20 17.33 -29.14
N THR A 82 -16.21 16.51 -29.43
CA THR A 82 -16.82 16.40 -30.75
C THR A 82 -17.59 17.67 -31.12
N LYS A 83 -17.43 18.13 -32.38
CA LYS A 83 -18.01 19.38 -32.89
C LYS A 83 -19.54 19.35 -33.03
N ASN A 84 -20.10 18.19 -33.38
CA ASN A 84 -21.54 17.96 -33.41
C ASN A 84 -21.91 17.09 -32.20
N ARG A 85 -22.92 17.51 -31.42
CA ARG A 85 -23.34 16.84 -30.17
C ARG A 85 -24.81 16.40 -30.15
N GLU A 86 -25.57 16.71 -31.20
CA GLU A 86 -26.99 16.38 -31.28
C GLU A 86 -27.20 14.87 -31.47
N LEU A 87 -27.73 14.22 -30.43
CA LEU A 87 -28.06 12.79 -30.45
C LEU A 87 -29.56 12.58 -30.67
N GLN A 88 -29.91 11.91 -31.76
CA GLN A 88 -31.27 11.41 -32.00
C GLN A 88 -31.54 10.18 -31.12
N LYS A 89 -32.74 10.06 -30.54
CA LYS A 89 -33.09 8.87 -29.74
C LYS A 89 -33.42 7.69 -30.67
N LEU A 90 -32.46 6.78 -30.84
CA LEU A 90 -32.64 5.55 -31.61
C LEU A 90 -33.69 4.61 -30.96
N PRO A 91 -34.37 3.74 -31.74
CA PRO A 91 -35.27 2.70 -31.22
C PRO A 91 -34.61 1.77 -30.21
N ALA A 92 -35.42 1.03 -29.43
CA ALA A 92 -34.89 0.04 -28.50
C ALA A 92 -34.49 -1.27 -29.21
N LEU A 93 -33.41 -1.90 -28.77
CA LEU A 93 -32.89 -3.18 -29.28
C LEU A 93 -33.88 -4.34 -29.07
N LYS A 94 -34.72 -4.23 -28.04
CA LYS A 94 -35.77 -5.21 -27.71
C LYS A 94 -36.93 -5.16 -28.72
N ASP A 95 -37.23 -3.97 -29.26
CA ASP A 95 -38.37 -3.71 -30.15
C ASP A 95 -38.03 -3.89 -31.64
N ALA A 96 -36.75 -3.80 -32.01
CA ALA A 96 -36.28 -3.98 -33.38
C ALA A 96 -36.39 -5.46 -33.85
N PRO A 97 -36.67 -5.71 -35.15
CA PRO A 97 -36.67 -7.06 -35.71
C PRO A 97 -35.24 -7.65 -35.71
N PRO A 98 -35.07 -8.97 -35.54
CA PRO A 98 -33.76 -9.58 -35.26
C PRO A 98 -32.69 -9.33 -36.33
N ILE A 99 -33.09 -9.15 -37.59
CA ILE A 99 -32.19 -8.85 -38.72
C ILE A 99 -31.57 -7.45 -38.59
N GLU A 100 -32.31 -6.47 -38.07
CA GLU A 100 -31.86 -5.08 -37.95
C GLU A 100 -31.13 -4.81 -36.61
N ARG A 101 -31.12 -5.77 -35.68
CA ARG A 101 -30.52 -5.58 -34.35
C ARG A 101 -29.00 -5.38 -34.40
N GLU A 102 -28.30 -6.05 -35.30
CA GLU A 102 -26.85 -5.88 -35.46
C GLU A 102 -26.51 -4.47 -35.96
N ASP A 103 -27.15 -4.00 -37.03
CA ASP A 103 -26.99 -2.65 -37.55
C ASP A 103 -27.39 -1.57 -36.53
N LEU A 104 -28.50 -1.76 -35.82
CA LEU A 104 -28.96 -0.84 -34.76
C LEU A 104 -27.98 -0.80 -33.57
N PHE A 105 -27.34 -1.93 -33.23
CA PHE A 105 -26.32 -1.99 -32.19
C PHE A 105 -25.02 -1.28 -32.63
N VAL A 106 -24.58 -1.48 -33.88
CA VAL A 106 -23.46 -0.74 -34.49
C VAL A 106 -23.76 0.76 -34.53
N GLN A 107 -24.98 1.18 -34.87
CA GLN A 107 -25.40 2.58 -34.82
C GLN A 107 -25.33 3.15 -33.39
N LYS A 108 -25.79 2.41 -32.38
CA LYS A 108 -25.68 2.83 -30.96
C LYS A 108 -24.23 2.92 -30.47
N LEU A 109 -23.34 2.00 -30.88
CA LEU A 109 -21.91 2.08 -30.58
C LEU A 109 -21.27 3.34 -31.17
N ARG A 110 -21.49 3.61 -32.46
CA ARG A 110 -21.02 4.83 -33.14
C ARG A 110 -21.59 6.09 -32.50
N GLN A 111 -22.86 6.06 -32.10
CA GLN A 111 -23.49 7.16 -31.38
C GLN A 111 -22.81 7.45 -30.03
N CYS A 112 -22.40 6.41 -29.31
CA CYS A 112 -21.71 6.53 -28.02
C CYS A 112 -20.26 7.05 -28.14
N CYS A 113 -19.71 7.15 -29.35
CA CYS A 113 -18.42 7.81 -29.60
C CYS A 113 -18.48 9.35 -29.49
N VAL A 114 -19.68 9.96 -29.46
CA VAL A 114 -19.83 11.41 -29.25
C VAL A 114 -19.46 11.76 -27.81
N LEU A 115 -18.54 12.73 -27.66
CA LEU A 115 -18.01 13.18 -26.36
C LEU A 115 -18.73 14.46 -25.90
N PHE A 116 -19.13 14.48 -24.64
CA PHE A 116 -19.77 15.61 -23.97
C PHE A 116 -18.83 16.26 -22.98
N ASP A 117 -19.02 17.57 -22.77
CA ASP A 117 -18.31 18.29 -21.72
C ASP A 117 -19.06 18.17 -20.38
N PHE A 118 -18.36 17.76 -19.33
CA PHE A 118 -18.86 17.68 -17.95
C PHE A 118 -18.14 18.68 -17.02
N ILE A 119 -17.15 19.42 -17.52
CA ILE A 119 -16.20 20.23 -16.76
C ILE A 119 -16.38 21.72 -17.05
N SER A 120 -16.36 22.12 -18.32
CA SER A 120 -16.47 23.53 -18.72
C SER A 120 -17.91 24.04 -18.59
N ASP A 121 -18.88 23.18 -18.89
CA ASP A 121 -20.31 23.42 -18.69
C ASP A 121 -21.02 22.10 -18.29
N PRO A 122 -21.19 21.84 -16.99
CA PRO A 122 -21.91 20.67 -16.50
C PRO A 122 -23.38 20.60 -16.96
N LEU A 123 -24.03 21.76 -17.15
CA LEU A 123 -25.47 21.89 -17.45
C LEU A 123 -25.80 21.94 -18.95
N SER A 124 -24.78 22.07 -19.81
CA SER A 124 -24.90 21.84 -21.25
C SER A 124 -25.46 20.45 -21.57
N ASP A 125 -26.09 20.30 -22.74
CA ASP A 125 -26.37 19.02 -23.40
C ASP A 125 -27.15 17.96 -22.58
N LEU A 126 -27.80 18.30 -21.47
CA LEU A 126 -28.42 17.31 -20.53
C LEU A 126 -29.31 16.27 -21.22
N LYS A 127 -30.13 16.69 -22.20
CA LYS A 127 -30.95 15.80 -23.03
C LYS A 127 -30.11 14.75 -23.78
N TYR A 128 -29.01 15.17 -24.39
CA TYR A 128 -28.12 14.30 -25.18
C TYR A 128 -27.19 13.47 -24.29
N LYS A 129 -26.73 14.04 -23.16
CA LYS A 129 -26.05 13.30 -22.08
C LYS A 129 -26.91 12.14 -21.58
N GLU A 130 -28.21 12.35 -21.38
CA GLU A 130 -29.14 11.29 -20.96
C GLU A 130 -29.43 10.27 -22.08
N VAL A 131 -29.58 10.70 -23.34
CA VAL A 131 -29.69 9.77 -24.49
C VAL A 131 -28.49 8.83 -24.57
N LYS A 132 -27.26 9.35 -24.40
CA LYS A 132 -26.05 8.50 -24.35
C LYS A 132 -26.01 7.60 -23.11
N ARG A 133 -26.41 8.08 -21.93
CA ARG A 133 -26.46 7.26 -20.70
C ARG A 133 -27.44 6.09 -20.86
N ALA A 134 -28.64 6.36 -21.37
CA ALA A 134 -29.66 5.35 -21.63
C ALA A 134 -29.20 4.33 -22.69
N GLY A 135 -28.60 4.79 -23.80
CA GLY A 135 -28.07 3.91 -24.86
C GLY A 135 -26.93 3.01 -24.37
N LEU A 136 -26.00 3.54 -23.58
CA LEU A 136 -24.92 2.74 -22.96
C LEU A 136 -25.50 1.68 -22.01
N ASN A 137 -26.43 2.06 -21.12
CA ASN A 137 -27.06 1.12 -20.19
C ASN A 137 -27.84 0.03 -20.92
N GLU A 138 -28.58 0.38 -21.98
CA GLU A 138 -29.29 -0.57 -22.82
C GLU A 138 -28.33 -1.58 -23.49
N MET A 139 -27.18 -1.13 -24.00
CA MET A 139 -26.17 -2.03 -24.58
C MET A 139 -25.54 -2.94 -23.53
N VAL A 140 -25.32 -2.46 -22.30
CA VAL A 140 -24.86 -3.29 -21.15
C VAL A 140 -25.89 -4.36 -20.81
N GLU A 141 -27.18 -4.02 -20.70
CA GLU A 141 -28.25 -5.00 -20.50
C GLU A 141 -28.30 -6.01 -21.64
N TYR A 142 -28.23 -5.55 -22.89
CA TYR A 142 -28.41 -6.37 -24.08
C TYR A 142 -27.31 -7.42 -24.24
N ILE A 143 -26.03 -7.03 -24.05
CA ILE A 143 -24.89 -7.97 -24.13
C ILE A 143 -24.77 -8.90 -22.91
N THR A 144 -25.44 -8.57 -21.79
CA THR A 144 -25.43 -9.40 -20.57
C THR A 144 -26.52 -10.49 -20.58
N HIS A 145 -27.67 -10.23 -21.24
CA HIS A 145 -28.83 -11.14 -21.20
C HIS A 145 -29.06 -11.98 -22.47
N ASN A 146 -28.39 -11.66 -23.58
CA ASN A 146 -28.57 -12.36 -24.86
C ASN A 146 -27.24 -12.99 -25.31
N SER A 147 -27.27 -14.25 -25.74
CA SER A 147 -26.17 -14.94 -26.41
C SER A 147 -26.06 -14.55 -27.88
N GLU A 148 -24.92 -14.87 -28.49
CA GLU A 148 -24.61 -14.68 -29.93
C GLU A 148 -24.59 -13.22 -30.41
N VAL A 149 -24.66 -12.24 -29.48
CA VAL A 149 -24.59 -10.80 -29.77
C VAL A 149 -23.21 -10.36 -30.31
N VAL A 150 -22.14 -11.13 -30.06
CA VAL A 150 -20.75 -10.68 -30.32
C VAL A 150 -20.26 -11.13 -31.71
N THR A 151 -20.86 -10.57 -32.76
CA THR A 151 -20.52 -10.83 -34.17
C THR A 151 -19.18 -10.20 -34.59
N GLU A 152 -18.61 -10.61 -35.74
CA GLU A 152 -17.34 -10.07 -36.26
C GLU A 152 -17.36 -8.54 -36.46
N SER A 153 -18.51 -7.97 -36.84
CA SER A 153 -18.68 -6.54 -37.14
C SER A 153 -18.58 -5.65 -35.89
N ILE A 154 -18.93 -6.20 -34.72
CA ILE A 154 -19.03 -5.47 -33.46
C ILE A 154 -17.67 -5.27 -32.79
N TYR A 155 -16.69 -6.16 -33.02
CA TYR A 155 -15.33 -6.03 -32.44
C TYR A 155 -14.64 -4.68 -32.73
N PRO A 156 -14.53 -4.19 -33.98
CA PRO A 156 -13.90 -2.89 -34.24
C PRO A 156 -14.67 -1.73 -33.60
N GLU A 157 -16.00 -1.71 -33.72
CA GLU A 157 -16.85 -0.63 -33.21
C GLU A 157 -16.82 -0.56 -31.67
N ALA A 158 -16.83 -1.71 -30.98
CA ALA A 158 -16.71 -1.77 -29.52
C ALA A 158 -15.33 -1.29 -29.04
N VAL A 159 -14.25 -1.68 -29.72
CA VAL A 159 -12.88 -1.24 -29.39
C VAL A 159 -12.69 0.25 -29.69
N ILE A 160 -13.26 0.78 -30.78
CA ILE A 160 -13.24 2.22 -31.11
C ILE A 160 -14.05 3.01 -30.07
N MET A 161 -15.27 2.57 -29.74
CA MET A 161 -16.14 3.24 -28.77
C MET A 161 -15.48 3.31 -27.39
N PHE A 162 -14.85 2.22 -26.92
CA PHE A 162 -14.02 2.25 -25.72
C PHE A 162 -12.86 3.23 -25.86
N SER A 163 -12.04 3.10 -26.92
CA SER A 163 -10.84 3.91 -27.13
C SER A 163 -11.12 5.42 -27.14
N VAL A 164 -12.19 5.86 -27.83
CA VAL A 164 -12.57 7.28 -27.94
C VAL A 164 -13.09 7.85 -26.61
N ASN A 165 -13.77 7.04 -25.80
CA ASN A 165 -14.32 7.47 -24.51
C ASN A 165 -13.29 7.40 -23.37
N VAL A 166 -12.32 6.49 -23.44
CA VAL A 166 -11.45 6.15 -22.30
C VAL A 166 -10.03 6.71 -22.45
N PHE A 167 -9.39 6.56 -23.62
CA PHE A 167 -8.00 6.97 -23.82
C PHE A 167 -7.89 8.50 -23.94
N ARG A 168 -7.42 9.13 -22.86
CA ARG A 168 -7.24 10.57 -22.72
C ARG A 168 -5.90 10.85 -22.05
N THR A 169 -5.31 12.01 -22.33
CA THR A 169 -4.21 12.50 -21.50
C THR A 169 -4.76 12.91 -20.14
N LEU A 170 -4.31 12.23 -19.09
CA LEU A 170 -4.52 12.67 -17.72
C LEU A 170 -3.88 14.07 -17.54
N PRO A 171 -4.49 14.96 -16.75
CA PRO A 171 -3.91 16.27 -16.46
C PRO A 171 -2.62 16.15 -15.64
N PRO A 172 -1.84 17.23 -15.47
CA PRO A 172 -0.94 17.32 -14.33
C PRO A 172 -1.75 17.14 -13.03
N SER A 173 -1.21 16.42 -12.06
CA SER A 173 -1.88 16.25 -10.75
C SER A 173 -2.13 17.62 -10.09
N SER A 174 -3.23 17.73 -9.36
CA SER A 174 -3.58 18.93 -8.60
C SER A 174 -2.74 19.13 -7.32
N ASN A 175 -1.91 18.14 -6.97
CA ASN A 175 -1.42 17.97 -5.61
C ASN A 175 -0.03 18.65 -5.46
N PRO A 176 0.26 19.28 -4.31
CA PRO A 176 1.43 20.14 -4.17
C PRO A 176 2.74 19.35 -4.10
N THR A 177 3.48 19.35 -5.21
CA THR A 177 4.81 18.72 -5.36
C THR A 177 5.81 19.31 -4.34
N GLY A 178 6.13 18.58 -3.27
CA GLY A 178 6.94 19.10 -2.17
C GLY A 178 7.44 18.05 -1.19
N ALA A 179 8.44 18.41 -0.37
CA ALA A 179 9.02 17.52 0.64
C ALA A 179 8.24 17.45 1.97
N GLU A 180 7.22 18.30 2.12
CA GLU A 180 6.27 18.35 3.24
C GLU A 180 4.89 17.78 2.85
N PHE A 181 4.78 17.18 1.66
CA PHE A 181 3.54 16.59 1.13
C PHE A 181 3.41 15.14 1.59
N ASP A 182 2.28 14.80 2.21
CA ASP A 182 1.91 13.43 2.56
C ASP A 182 0.83 12.91 1.59
N PRO A 183 1.14 11.93 0.72
CA PRO A 183 0.17 11.32 -0.18
C PRO A 183 -0.97 10.56 0.51
N GLU A 184 -0.93 10.37 1.84
CA GLU A 184 -2.06 9.80 2.61
C GLU A 184 -3.13 10.84 2.98
N GLU A 185 -2.87 12.14 2.86
CA GLU A 185 -3.85 13.22 3.06
C GLU A 185 -4.62 13.64 1.78
N ASP A 186 -4.35 13.01 0.63
CA ASP A 186 -4.96 13.36 -0.66
C ASP A 186 -6.47 13.07 -0.74
N GLU A 187 -7.31 14.11 -0.86
CA GLU A 187 -8.70 13.97 -1.33
C GLU A 187 -8.70 13.50 -2.80
N PRO A 188 -9.20 12.29 -3.14
CA PRO A 188 -9.09 11.77 -4.50
C PRO A 188 -9.97 12.55 -5.49
N THR A 189 -9.35 13.15 -6.51
CA THR A 189 -10.07 13.88 -7.57
C THR A 189 -10.95 12.93 -8.39
N LEU A 190 -12.25 12.96 -8.11
CA LEU A 190 -13.24 12.20 -8.86
C LEU A 190 -13.39 12.74 -10.29
N GLU A 191 -13.50 11.84 -11.27
CA GLU A 191 -13.71 12.19 -12.67
C GLU A 191 -15.15 12.69 -12.90
N ALA A 192 -15.30 13.84 -13.56
CA ALA A 192 -16.60 14.49 -13.78
C ALA A 192 -17.46 13.75 -14.81
N ALA A 193 -16.83 13.11 -15.80
CA ALA A 193 -17.49 12.30 -16.82
C ALA A 193 -17.91 10.89 -16.34
N TRP A 194 -17.76 10.57 -15.05
CA TRP A 194 -18.02 9.24 -14.49
C TRP A 194 -19.36 8.58 -14.87
N PRO A 195 -20.51 9.29 -14.94
CA PRO A 195 -21.79 8.68 -15.33
C PRO A 195 -21.84 8.11 -16.75
N HIS A 196 -20.92 8.49 -17.64
CA HIS A 196 -20.72 7.83 -18.94
C HIS A 196 -19.59 6.82 -18.89
N LEU A 197 -18.44 7.17 -18.27
CA LEU A 197 -17.27 6.31 -18.21
C LEU A 197 -17.55 4.98 -17.50
N GLN A 198 -18.31 4.98 -16.41
CA GLN A 198 -18.69 3.75 -15.70
C GLN A 198 -19.39 2.75 -16.65
N LEU A 199 -20.33 3.23 -17.47
CA LEU A 199 -21.08 2.38 -18.38
C LEU A 199 -20.22 1.91 -19.58
N VAL A 200 -19.25 2.72 -20.02
CA VAL A 200 -18.27 2.30 -21.06
C VAL A 200 -17.32 1.23 -20.51
N TYR A 201 -16.82 1.40 -19.29
CA TYR A 201 -15.98 0.41 -18.61
C TYR A 201 -16.75 -0.89 -18.33
N GLU A 202 -17.99 -0.81 -17.86
CA GLU A 202 -18.84 -1.97 -17.61
C GLU A 202 -19.22 -2.69 -18.92
N PHE A 203 -19.58 -1.94 -19.98
CA PHE A 203 -19.83 -2.51 -21.30
C PHE A 203 -18.62 -3.29 -21.83
N PHE A 204 -17.43 -2.69 -21.81
CA PHE A 204 -16.22 -3.34 -22.30
C PHE A 204 -15.80 -4.54 -21.43
N LEU A 205 -16.07 -4.49 -20.12
CA LEU A 205 -15.87 -5.64 -19.25
C LEU A 205 -16.83 -6.79 -19.61
N ARG A 206 -18.14 -6.55 -19.79
CA ARG A 206 -19.09 -7.60 -20.21
C ARG A 206 -18.78 -8.16 -21.60
N PHE A 207 -18.38 -7.30 -22.53
CA PHE A 207 -17.89 -7.70 -23.85
C PHE A 207 -16.67 -8.63 -23.77
N LEU A 208 -15.69 -8.34 -22.90
CA LEU A 208 -14.54 -9.23 -22.65
C LEU A 208 -14.90 -10.51 -21.87
N GLU A 209 -15.93 -10.47 -21.02
CA GLU A 209 -16.37 -11.59 -20.19
C GLU A 209 -17.34 -12.55 -20.88
N SER A 210 -18.03 -12.11 -21.94
CA SER A 210 -18.96 -12.91 -22.74
C SER A 210 -18.37 -14.28 -23.16
N PRO A 211 -19.16 -15.36 -23.13
CA PRO A 211 -18.75 -16.68 -23.63
C PRO A 211 -18.48 -16.67 -25.14
N ASP A 212 -19.17 -15.80 -25.89
CA ASP A 212 -19.10 -15.70 -27.35
C ASP A 212 -17.85 -14.93 -27.83
N PHE A 213 -17.12 -14.31 -26.90
CA PHE A 213 -15.94 -13.50 -27.21
C PHE A 213 -14.76 -14.36 -27.71
N GLN A 214 -14.38 -14.16 -28.97
CA GLN A 214 -13.29 -14.89 -29.63
C GLN A 214 -11.98 -14.08 -29.66
N PRO A 215 -10.92 -14.48 -28.91
CA PRO A 215 -9.64 -13.76 -28.90
C PRO A 215 -8.95 -13.71 -30.28
N ASN A 216 -9.25 -14.66 -31.17
CA ASN A 216 -8.67 -14.73 -32.52
C ASN A 216 -9.14 -13.61 -33.46
N ILE A 217 -10.32 -13.05 -33.24
CA ILE A 217 -10.82 -11.88 -33.98
C ILE A 217 -10.32 -10.61 -33.28
N ALA A 218 -10.54 -10.52 -31.96
CA ALA A 218 -10.21 -9.35 -31.15
C ALA A 218 -8.72 -8.94 -31.19
N LYS A 219 -7.79 -9.88 -31.37
CA LYS A 219 -6.34 -9.59 -31.49
C LYS A 219 -5.95 -8.72 -32.70
N LYS A 220 -6.86 -8.51 -33.66
CA LYS A 220 -6.70 -7.57 -34.78
C LYS A 220 -6.84 -6.10 -34.33
N TYR A 221 -7.54 -5.86 -33.21
CA TYR A 221 -7.94 -4.54 -32.73
C TYR A 221 -7.37 -4.20 -31.34
N ILE A 222 -7.23 -5.21 -30.46
CA ILE A 222 -6.55 -5.11 -29.17
C ILE A 222 -5.06 -5.45 -29.38
N ASP A 223 -4.27 -4.42 -29.68
CA ASP A 223 -2.86 -4.52 -30.03
C ASP A 223 -1.92 -4.00 -28.91
N GLN A 224 -0.62 -3.87 -29.22
CA GLN A 224 0.37 -3.31 -28.29
C GLN A 224 0.14 -1.83 -27.99
N LYS A 225 -0.41 -1.05 -28.92
CA LYS A 225 -0.76 0.36 -28.71
C LYS A 225 -1.98 0.51 -27.80
N PHE A 226 -3.02 -0.30 -27.98
CA PHE A 226 -4.19 -0.36 -27.08
C PHE A 226 -3.76 -0.68 -25.65
N VAL A 227 -2.89 -1.68 -25.47
CA VAL A 227 -2.35 -2.04 -24.14
C VAL A 227 -1.53 -0.91 -23.51
N LEU A 228 -0.75 -0.16 -24.30
CA LEU A 228 0.03 0.97 -23.79
C LEU A 228 -0.90 2.10 -23.29
N LEU A 229 -1.88 2.51 -24.09
CA LEU A 229 -2.84 3.56 -23.71
C LEU A 229 -3.71 3.16 -22.51
N LEU A 230 -4.06 1.86 -22.39
CA LEU A 230 -4.76 1.33 -21.22
C LEU A 230 -3.89 1.37 -19.95
N LEU A 231 -2.58 1.14 -20.07
CA LEU A 231 -1.65 1.19 -18.94
C LEU A 231 -1.35 2.64 -18.50
N GLU A 232 -1.30 3.60 -19.42
CA GLU A 232 -1.10 5.03 -19.09
C GLU A 232 -2.25 5.60 -18.22
N LEU A 233 -3.45 5.00 -18.25
CA LEU A 233 -4.57 5.41 -17.42
C LEU A 233 -4.51 4.91 -15.96
N PHE A 234 -3.59 4.02 -15.60
CA PHE A 234 -3.43 3.59 -14.19
C PHE A 234 -2.95 4.74 -13.28
N ASP A 235 -2.35 5.79 -13.84
CA ASP A 235 -2.01 7.05 -13.14
C ASP A 235 -3.26 7.90 -12.77
N SER A 236 -4.49 7.52 -13.15
CA SER A 236 -5.71 8.29 -12.86
C SER A 236 -5.96 8.44 -11.36
N GLU A 237 -6.31 9.64 -10.89
CA GLU A 237 -6.56 9.92 -9.47
C GLU A 237 -7.84 9.25 -8.94
N ASP A 238 -8.79 8.87 -9.79
CA ASP A 238 -10.07 8.25 -9.40
C ASP A 238 -9.93 6.73 -9.09
N PRO A 239 -10.13 6.29 -7.83
CA PRO A 239 -9.95 4.88 -7.45
C PRO A 239 -10.96 3.94 -8.12
N ARG A 240 -12.11 4.45 -8.58
CA ARG A 240 -13.16 3.67 -9.25
C ARG A 240 -12.70 3.28 -10.66
N GLU A 241 -12.09 4.23 -11.36
CA GLU A 241 -11.48 4.00 -12.67
C GLU A 241 -10.37 2.95 -12.59
N ARG A 242 -9.50 3.06 -11.58
CA ARG A 242 -8.37 2.14 -11.40
C ARG A 242 -8.79 0.69 -11.16
N ASP A 243 -9.89 0.43 -10.44
CA ASP A 243 -10.33 -0.96 -10.21
C ASP A 243 -11.04 -1.59 -11.44
N PHE A 244 -11.71 -0.79 -12.28
CA PHE A 244 -12.16 -1.22 -13.60
C PHE A 244 -10.98 -1.51 -14.55
N LEU A 245 -10.00 -0.61 -14.64
CA LEU A 245 -8.79 -0.78 -15.45
C LEU A 245 -8.01 -2.06 -15.06
N LYS A 246 -7.80 -2.29 -13.76
CA LYS A 246 -7.27 -3.54 -13.18
C LYS A 246 -8.02 -4.77 -13.68
N THR A 247 -9.35 -4.73 -13.65
CA THR A 247 -10.19 -5.89 -14.02
C THR A 247 -10.17 -6.16 -15.52
N ILE A 248 -10.21 -5.11 -16.35
CA ILE A 248 -10.08 -5.21 -17.81
C ILE A 248 -8.70 -5.72 -18.21
N LEU A 249 -7.62 -5.18 -17.62
CA LEU A 249 -6.25 -5.65 -17.86
C LEU A 249 -6.08 -7.12 -17.44
N HIS A 250 -6.71 -7.56 -16.35
CA HIS A 250 -6.75 -8.97 -15.96
C HIS A 250 -7.41 -9.86 -17.02
N ARG A 251 -8.60 -9.49 -17.53
CA ARG A 251 -9.27 -10.24 -18.60
C ARG A 251 -8.44 -10.27 -19.89
N ILE A 252 -7.78 -9.17 -20.25
CA ILE A 252 -6.89 -9.08 -21.42
C ILE A 252 -5.66 -10.00 -21.25
N TYR A 253 -4.93 -9.90 -20.13
CA TYR A 253 -3.78 -10.76 -19.85
C TYR A 253 -4.17 -12.26 -19.81
N GLY A 254 -5.35 -12.56 -19.27
CA GLY A 254 -5.95 -13.89 -19.30
C GLY A 254 -6.15 -14.42 -20.73
N LYS A 255 -6.99 -13.74 -21.53
CA LYS A 255 -7.41 -14.19 -22.87
C LYS A 255 -6.33 -14.04 -23.97
N PHE A 256 -5.41 -13.08 -23.87
CA PHE A 256 -4.41 -12.79 -24.92
C PHE A 256 -2.99 -13.23 -24.56
N LEU A 257 -2.69 -14.53 -24.76
CA LEU A 257 -1.37 -15.14 -24.53
C LEU A 257 -0.21 -14.33 -25.15
N GLY A 258 -0.35 -13.86 -26.40
CA GLY A 258 0.68 -13.10 -27.10
C GLY A 258 0.98 -11.71 -26.51
N LEU A 259 0.03 -11.10 -25.80
CA LEU A 259 0.23 -9.79 -25.16
C LEU A 259 0.92 -9.90 -23.79
N ARG A 260 0.95 -11.08 -23.14
CA ARG A 260 1.51 -11.26 -21.78
C ARG A 260 2.97 -10.82 -21.65
N ALA A 261 3.79 -11.04 -22.69
CA ALA A 261 5.19 -10.58 -22.68
C ALA A 261 5.29 -9.05 -22.77
N TYR A 262 4.45 -8.42 -23.60
CA TYR A 262 4.40 -6.96 -23.75
C TYR A 262 3.84 -6.26 -22.51
N ILE A 263 2.75 -6.78 -21.94
CA ILE A 263 2.13 -6.28 -20.69
C ILE A 263 3.17 -6.27 -19.56
N ARG A 264 3.86 -7.39 -19.31
CA ARG A 264 4.93 -7.46 -18.30
C ARG A 264 6.07 -6.47 -18.58
N ARG A 265 6.51 -6.34 -19.84
CA ARG A 265 7.55 -5.35 -20.21
C ARG A 265 7.11 -3.91 -19.92
N GLN A 266 5.87 -3.54 -20.23
CA GLN A 266 5.39 -2.17 -19.96
C GLN A 266 5.14 -1.92 -18.47
N ILE A 267 4.65 -2.91 -17.72
CA ILE A 267 4.59 -2.86 -16.25
C ILE A 267 5.99 -2.61 -15.65
N ASN A 268 7.02 -3.31 -16.13
CA ASN A 268 8.41 -3.07 -15.70
C ASN A 268 8.88 -1.65 -16.05
N ASN A 269 8.55 -1.14 -17.24
CA ASN A 269 8.91 0.22 -17.66
C ASN A 269 8.24 1.29 -16.78
N ILE A 270 6.99 1.06 -16.33
CA ILE A 270 6.28 1.93 -15.39
C ILE A 270 7.00 1.95 -14.05
N PHE A 271 7.30 0.78 -13.47
CA PHE A 271 8.03 0.71 -12.20
C PHE A 271 9.44 1.33 -12.26
N TYR A 272 10.20 1.13 -13.34
CA TYR A 272 11.48 1.83 -13.51
C TYR A 272 11.32 3.35 -13.60
N ARG A 273 10.24 3.86 -14.23
CA ARG A 273 9.92 5.29 -14.27
C ARG A 273 9.54 5.82 -12.88
N SER A 274 8.82 5.04 -12.07
CA SER A 274 8.48 5.37 -10.67
C SER A 274 9.69 5.28 -9.72
N GLU A 275 10.72 4.47 -10.01
CA GLU A 275 11.98 4.49 -9.25
C GLU A 275 12.86 5.69 -9.66
N SER A 276 12.95 6.00 -10.96
CA SER A 276 13.90 6.99 -11.48
C SER A 276 13.42 8.44 -11.41
N THR A 277 12.12 8.68 -11.29
CA THR A 277 11.54 10.03 -11.26
C THR A 277 11.09 10.33 -9.84
N ASP A 278 11.73 11.30 -9.19
CA ASP A 278 11.50 11.67 -7.78
C ASP A 278 10.18 12.49 -7.60
N SER A 279 9.15 12.17 -8.39
CA SER A 279 7.88 12.90 -8.50
C SER A 279 6.68 11.95 -8.63
N ASP A 280 5.94 11.77 -7.54
CA ASP A 280 4.47 11.82 -7.41
C ASP A 280 3.57 11.07 -8.43
N ARG A 281 4.09 10.09 -9.17
CA ARG A 281 3.33 9.09 -9.95
C ARG A 281 3.24 7.77 -9.20
N THR A 282 2.79 7.87 -7.96
CA THR A 282 2.74 6.79 -6.95
C THR A 282 1.44 5.99 -7.07
N THR A 283 0.35 6.68 -7.41
CA THR A 283 -1.01 6.16 -7.64
C THR A 283 -1.06 5.05 -8.70
N GLY A 284 -0.32 5.21 -9.80
CA GLY A 284 -0.16 4.17 -10.82
C GLY A 284 0.62 2.96 -10.31
N CYS A 285 1.71 3.19 -9.57
CA CYS A 285 2.53 2.13 -8.97
C CYS A 285 1.71 1.23 -8.03
N LEU A 286 0.98 1.82 -7.07
CA LEU A 286 0.02 1.11 -6.20
C LEU A 286 -0.93 0.22 -7.01
N SER A 287 -1.52 0.79 -8.05
CA SER A 287 -2.64 0.17 -8.76
C SER A 287 -2.19 -0.95 -9.72
N VAL A 288 -0.96 -0.86 -10.22
CA VAL A 288 -0.29 -1.94 -10.97
C VAL A 288 0.23 -3.03 -10.01
N LEU A 289 0.76 -2.69 -8.82
CA LEU A 289 1.13 -3.68 -7.79
C LEU A 289 -0.08 -4.49 -7.31
N LYS A 290 -1.23 -3.84 -7.05
CA LYS A 290 -2.51 -4.50 -6.73
C LYS A 290 -2.96 -5.51 -7.80
N TYR A 291 -2.48 -5.36 -9.04
CA TYR A 291 -2.72 -6.30 -10.13
C TYR A 291 -1.60 -7.36 -10.29
N ALA A 292 -0.36 -7.05 -9.93
CA ALA A 292 0.77 -7.98 -10.00
C ALA A 292 0.59 -9.21 -9.10
N GLY A 293 0.12 -9.05 -7.85
CA GLY A 293 -0.03 -10.15 -6.88
C GLY A 293 -0.81 -11.37 -7.41
N PRO A 294 -2.05 -11.19 -7.92
CA PRO A 294 -2.81 -12.27 -8.55
C PRO A 294 -2.14 -12.91 -9.78
N ILE A 295 -1.36 -12.14 -10.55
CA ILE A 295 -0.57 -12.67 -11.68
C ILE A 295 0.57 -13.56 -11.16
N ILE A 296 1.24 -13.16 -10.08
CA ILE A 296 2.35 -13.89 -9.45
C ILE A 296 1.88 -15.22 -8.89
N ASN A 297 0.75 -15.23 -8.17
CA ASN A 297 0.15 -16.47 -7.68
C ASN A 297 -0.21 -17.43 -8.85
N GLY A 298 -0.63 -16.87 -10.00
CA GLY A 298 -0.90 -17.60 -11.25
C GLY A 298 0.34 -18.00 -12.07
N PHE A 299 1.57 -17.87 -11.58
CA PHE A 299 2.75 -18.37 -12.29
C PHE A 299 2.85 -19.90 -12.22
N ALA A 300 3.19 -20.51 -13.35
CA ALA A 300 3.51 -21.93 -13.43
C ALA A 300 4.90 -22.21 -12.84
N LEU A 301 5.03 -23.35 -12.14
CA LEU A 301 6.30 -23.84 -11.62
C LEU A 301 6.98 -24.76 -12.65
N PRO A 302 8.33 -24.78 -12.73
CA PRO A 302 9.27 -23.92 -12.01
C PRO A 302 9.22 -22.46 -12.52
N LEU A 303 9.48 -21.50 -11.61
CA LEU A 303 9.52 -20.08 -11.98
C LEU A 303 10.61 -19.81 -13.00
N LYS A 304 10.23 -19.25 -14.16
CA LYS A 304 11.19 -18.84 -15.19
C LYS A 304 12.05 -17.67 -14.70
N GLU A 305 13.26 -17.58 -15.23
CA GLU A 305 14.23 -16.53 -14.91
C GLU A 305 13.71 -15.10 -15.13
N GLU A 306 12.83 -14.89 -16.12
CA GLU A 306 12.15 -13.60 -16.34
C GLU A 306 11.32 -13.11 -15.13
N HIS A 307 10.80 -14.02 -14.30
CA HIS A 307 10.07 -13.70 -13.08
C HIS A 307 11.00 -13.46 -11.89
N LYS A 308 12.08 -14.25 -11.76
CA LYS A 308 13.12 -14.06 -10.73
C LYS A 308 13.82 -12.70 -10.88
N MET A 309 14.14 -12.34 -12.12
CA MET A 309 14.71 -11.04 -12.47
C MET A 309 13.73 -9.87 -12.26
N PHE A 310 12.42 -10.09 -12.39
CA PHE A 310 11.41 -9.08 -12.05
C PHE A 310 11.35 -8.81 -10.54
N LEU A 311 11.33 -9.85 -9.70
CA LEU A 311 11.42 -9.71 -8.24
C LEU A 311 12.67 -8.91 -7.84
N ILE A 312 13.85 -9.37 -8.28
CA ILE A 312 15.14 -8.83 -7.82
C ILE A 312 15.44 -7.44 -8.38
N ARG A 313 15.06 -7.14 -9.64
CA ARG A 313 15.40 -5.87 -10.31
C ARG A 313 14.28 -4.85 -10.37
N VAL A 314 13.04 -5.21 -10.01
CA VAL A 314 11.89 -4.30 -10.11
C VAL A 314 11.11 -4.21 -8.79
N LEU A 315 10.75 -5.34 -8.16
CA LEU A 315 10.02 -5.29 -6.89
C LEU A 315 10.91 -4.83 -5.72
N LEU A 316 12.08 -5.45 -5.51
CA LEU A 316 12.97 -5.07 -4.39
C LEU A 316 13.39 -3.59 -4.41
N PRO A 317 13.73 -2.96 -5.56
CA PRO A 317 14.06 -1.54 -5.60
C PRO A 317 12.94 -0.57 -5.24
N LEU A 318 11.65 -0.93 -5.38
CA LEU A 318 10.51 -0.05 -5.07
C LEU A 318 10.43 0.33 -3.58
N HIS A 319 11.08 -0.42 -2.68
CA HIS A 319 11.18 -0.08 -1.26
C HIS A 319 12.00 1.21 -0.97
N LYS A 320 12.83 1.65 -1.93
CA LYS A 320 13.63 2.88 -1.81
C LYS A 320 12.76 4.14 -1.81
N VAL A 321 11.81 4.21 -2.76
CA VAL A 321 11.03 5.42 -3.10
C VAL A 321 10.32 5.98 -1.87
N LYS A 322 10.36 7.31 -1.66
CA LYS A 322 9.96 7.96 -0.40
C LYS A 322 8.54 7.57 0.04
N SER A 323 7.58 7.67 -0.88
CA SER A 323 6.14 7.35 -0.74
C SER A 323 5.82 5.86 -0.67
N LEU A 324 6.64 5.05 -0.01
CA LEU A 324 6.45 3.59 0.07
C LEU A 324 5.13 3.22 0.76
N SER A 325 4.67 4.01 1.72
CA SER A 325 3.54 3.66 2.58
C SER A 325 2.24 3.42 1.81
N VAL A 326 1.97 4.26 0.82
CA VAL A 326 0.85 4.20 -0.14
C VAL A 326 0.67 2.81 -0.77
N TYR A 327 1.75 2.06 -1.01
CA TYR A 327 1.72 0.77 -1.72
C TYR A 327 2.44 -0.38 -1.01
N HIS A 328 2.95 -0.16 0.21
CA HIS A 328 3.70 -1.16 0.96
C HIS A 328 2.95 -2.49 1.13
N PRO A 329 1.68 -2.53 1.58
CA PRO A 329 0.97 -3.80 1.79
C PRO A 329 0.81 -4.62 0.50
N GLN A 330 0.66 -3.95 -0.65
CA GLN A 330 0.52 -4.61 -1.95
C GLN A 330 1.88 -5.08 -2.49
N LEU A 331 2.97 -4.39 -2.15
CA LEU A 331 4.34 -4.79 -2.50
C LEU A 331 4.82 -5.96 -1.64
N ALA A 332 4.65 -5.89 -0.32
CA ALA A 332 4.96 -6.98 0.62
C ALA A 332 4.20 -8.27 0.22
N TYR A 333 2.89 -8.17 -0.06
CA TYR A 333 2.11 -9.29 -0.59
C TYR A 333 2.68 -9.86 -1.90
N CYS A 334 3.15 -9.01 -2.83
CA CYS A 334 3.81 -9.49 -4.05
C CYS A 334 5.14 -10.20 -3.78
N VAL A 335 5.90 -9.78 -2.77
CA VAL A 335 7.17 -10.41 -2.36
C VAL A 335 6.92 -11.76 -1.68
N VAL A 336 6.01 -11.83 -0.70
CA VAL A 336 5.62 -13.08 -0.02
C VAL A 336 5.07 -14.10 -1.01
N GLN A 337 4.19 -13.68 -1.94
CA GLN A 337 3.67 -14.52 -3.02
C GLN A 337 4.73 -14.99 -4.04
N PHE A 338 5.93 -14.40 -4.04
CA PHE A 338 7.08 -14.95 -4.77
C PHE A 338 7.82 -16.03 -3.98
N LEU A 339 7.93 -15.87 -2.66
CA LEU A 339 8.61 -16.82 -1.78
C LEU A 339 7.79 -18.12 -1.59
N GLU A 340 6.46 -18.04 -1.48
CA GLU A 340 5.57 -19.21 -1.49
C GLU A 340 5.72 -20.10 -2.74
N LYS A 341 6.27 -19.56 -3.85
CA LYS A 341 6.45 -20.27 -5.12
C LYS A 341 7.85 -20.83 -5.31
N ASP A 342 8.86 -20.26 -4.65
CA ASP A 342 10.27 -20.61 -4.80
C ASP A 342 11.06 -20.06 -3.60
N SER A 343 11.12 -20.87 -2.53
CA SER A 343 11.76 -20.53 -1.26
C SER A 343 13.24 -20.16 -1.42
N GLY A 344 13.93 -20.67 -2.45
CA GLY A 344 15.30 -20.30 -2.81
C GLY A 344 15.49 -18.84 -3.24
N LEU A 345 14.42 -18.06 -3.39
CA LEU A 345 14.46 -16.60 -3.57
C LEU A 345 14.56 -15.83 -2.25
N THR A 346 14.42 -16.49 -1.08
CA THR A 346 14.34 -15.78 0.21
C THR A 346 15.66 -15.13 0.62
N GLU A 347 16.80 -15.79 0.39
CA GLU A 347 18.13 -15.21 0.66
C GLU A 347 18.37 -13.87 -0.09
N PRO A 348 18.25 -13.79 -1.44
CA PRO A 348 18.44 -12.53 -2.15
C PRO A 348 17.36 -11.47 -1.85
N VAL A 349 16.15 -11.86 -1.46
CA VAL A 349 15.09 -10.93 -1.01
C VAL A 349 15.48 -10.27 0.31
N ILE A 350 15.77 -11.05 1.36
CA ILE A 350 16.11 -10.51 2.69
C ILE A 350 17.41 -9.70 2.61
N MET A 351 18.42 -10.17 1.87
CA MET A 351 19.66 -9.41 1.66
C MET A 351 19.43 -8.12 0.84
N GLY A 352 18.41 -8.09 -0.02
CA GLY A 352 17.94 -6.87 -0.71
C GLY A 352 17.30 -5.87 0.25
N LEU A 353 16.36 -6.31 1.09
CA LEU A 353 15.69 -5.46 2.09
C LEU A 353 16.70 -4.91 3.11
N LEU A 354 17.60 -5.75 3.64
CA LEU A 354 18.67 -5.32 4.56
C LEU A 354 19.65 -4.33 3.91
N LYS A 355 19.84 -4.40 2.59
CA LYS A 355 20.65 -3.43 1.82
C LYS A 355 19.94 -2.08 1.61
N PHE A 356 18.61 -2.08 1.50
CA PHE A 356 17.79 -0.88 1.33
C PHE A 356 17.22 -0.33 2.65
N TRP A 357 17.70 -0.81 3.79
CA TRP A 357 17.18 -0.49 5.12
C TRP A 357 17.09 1.04 5.39
N PRO A 358 15.92 1.57 5.78
CA PRO A 358 15.73 2.99 6.09
C PRO A 358 16.61 3.43 7.27
N LYS A 359 17.31 4.56 7.15
CA LYS A 359 18.17 5.12 8.22
C LYS A 359 17.71 6.47 8.76
N THR A 360 16.71 7.08 8.12
CA THR A 360 16.27 8.46 8.38
C THR A 360 14.75 8.61 8.37
N HIS A 361 13.99 7.50 8.32
CA HIS A 361 12.54 7.52 8.14
C HIS A 361 11.88 6.40 8.96
N SER A 362 11.63 6.66 10.25
CA SER A 362 11.12 5.68 11.22
C SER A 362 9.85 4.93 10.76
N PRO A 363 8.84 5.56 10.13
CA PRO A 363 7.66 4.83 9.65
C PRO A 363 8.00 3.75 8.60
N LYS A 364 9.00 4.01 7.75
CA LYS A 364 9.50 2.99 6.80
C LYS A 364 10.23 1.87 7.52
N GLU A 365 10.96 2.16 8.59
CA GLU A 365 11.62 1.12 9.39
C GLU A 365 10.60 0.20 10.07
N VAL A 366 9.47 0.76 10.55
CA VAL A 366 8.32 -0.03 11.03
C VAL A 366 7.69 -0.86 9.90
N MET A 367 7.60 -0.33 8.67
CA MET A 367 7.11 -1.08 7.50
C MET A 367 8.01 -2.24 7.09
N PHE A 368 9.33 -2.02 6.97
CA PHE A 368 10.30 -3.10 6.71
C PHE A 368 10.26 -4.18 7.80
N LEU A 369 9.95 -3.82 9.05
CA LEU A 369 9.74 -4.78 10.15
C LEU A 369 8.40 -5.53 10.05
N ASN A 370 7.37 -5.00 9.39
CA ASN A 370 6.17 -5.77 9.04
C ASN A 370 6.47 -6.77 7.92
N GLU A 371 7.03 -6.30 6.79
CA GLU A 371 7.34 -7.15 5.64
C GLU A 371 8.31 -8.29 6.01
N LEU A 372 9.33 -8.02 6.84
CA LEU A 372 10.22 -9.08 7.32
C LEU A 372 9.55 -10.10 8.25
N GLU A 373 8.47 -9.77 8.97
CA GLU A 373 7.72 -10.77 9.72
C GLU A 373 6.87 -11.63 8.79
N GLU A 374 6.15 -11.03 7.84
CA GLU A 374 5.38 -11.74 6.82
C GLU A 374 6.27 -12.68 5.97
N ILE A 375 7.53 -12.29 5.70
CA ILE A 375 8.54 -13.12 5.04
C ILE A 375 9.06 -14.24 5.96
N LEU A 376 9.21 -14.00 7.25
CA LEU A 376 9.66 -15.02 8.22
C LEU A 376 8.57 -16.04 8.55
N ASP A 377 7.29 -15.72 8.42
CA ASP A 377 6.19 -16.67 8.57
C ASP A 377 6.14 -17.73 7.45
N VAL A 378 6.75 -17.46 6.29
CA VAL A 378 6.82 -18.38 5.14
C VAL A 378 8.22 -18.95 4.85
N ILE A 379 9.24 -18.61 5.65
CA ILE A 379 10.63 -19.04 5.39
C ILE A 379 10.84 -20.52 5.73
N GLU A 380 11.55 -21.27 4.89
CA GLU A 380 12.04 -22.59 5.30
C GLU A 380 13.23 -22.48 6.27
N PRO A 381 13.36 -23.37 7.27
CA PRO A 381 14.53 -23.39 8.16
C PRO A 381 15.88 -23.53 7.42
N SER A 382 15.88 -24.21 6.28
CA SER A 382 17.01 -24.36 5.34
C SER A 382 17.55 -23.01 4.83
N GLU A 383 16.65 -22.08 4.50
CA GLU A 383 16.96 -20.75 3.99
C GLU A 383 17.23 -19.76 5.15
N PHE A 384 16.48 -19.87 6.24
CA PHE A 384 16.68 -19.08 7.46
C PHE A 384 18.12 -19.16 7.98
N VAL A 385 18.72 -20.36 7.95
CA VAL A 385 20.11 -20.59 8.41
C VAL A 385 21.14 -19.73 7.67
N LYS A 386 20.87 -19.30 6.44
CA LYS A 386 21.76 -18.42 5.64
C LYS A 386 21.63 -16.95 6.03
N VAL A 387 20.40 -16.48 6.30
CA VAL A 387 20.06 -15.06 6.52
C VAL A 387 20.08 -14.63 7.99
N GLN A 388 20.01 -15.57 8.94
CA GLN A 388 19.90 -15.27 10.38
C GLN A 388 20.95 -14.28 10.90
N GLU A 389 22.23 -14.41 10.53
CA GLU A 389 23.28 -13.54 11.07
C GLU A 389 23.15 -12.08 10.64
N PRO A 390 23.05 -11.72 9.34
CA PRO A 390 22.81 -10.34 8.94
C PRO A 390 21.44 -9.80 9.40
N LEU A 391 20.40 -10.65 9.44
CA LEU A 391 19.06 -10.29 9.90
C LEU A 391 19.04 -9.89 11.38
N PHE A 392 19.50 -10.76 12.28
CA PHE A 392 19.50 -10.46 13.72
C PHE A 392 20.51 -9.36 14.09
N ARG A 393 21.62 -9.21 13.34
CA ARG A 393 22.48 -8.01 13.45
C ARG A 393 21.78 -6.71 13.08
N GLN A 394 20.69 -6.73 12.31
CA GLN A 394 19.85 -5.56 12.08
C GLN A 394 18.76 -5.41 13.15
N LEU A 395 18.06 -6.50 13.51
CA LEU A 395 17.06 -6.47 14.60
C LEU A 395 17.65 -5.97 15.93
N ALA A 396 18.89 -6.32 16.26
CA ALA A 396 19.62 -5.81 17.42
C ALA A 396 19.74 -4.26 17.45
N LYS A 397 19.81 -3.62 16.27
CA LYS A 397 19.80 -2.17 16.13
C LYS A 397 18.39 -1.61 16.27
N CYS A 398 17.38 -2.25 15.67
CA CYS A 398 15.97 -1.85 15.78
C CYS A 398 15.50 -1.88 17.24
N VAL A 399 15.80 -2.95 17.97
CA VAL A 399 15.58 -3.10 19.42
C VAL A 399 16.40 -2.09 20.26
N SER A 400 17.44 -1.50 19.68
CA SER A 400 18.22 -0.41 20.27
C SER A 400 17.91 0.98 19.69
N SER A 401 16.86 1.11 18.89
CA SER A 401 16.43 2.39 18.34
C SER A 401 15.86 3.26 19.46
N PRO A 402 16.20 4.56 19.54
CA PRO A 402 15.54 5.48 20.46
C PRO A 402 14.07 5.71 20.10
N HIS A 403 13.66 5.37 18.87
CA HIS A 403 12.30 5.56 18.36
C HIS A 403 11.38 4.42 18.82
N PHE A 404 10.37 4.74 19.65
CA PHE A 404 9.61 3.70 20.36
C PHE A 404 8.93 2.70 19.41
N GLN A 405 8.23 3.18 18.37
CA GLN A 405 7.51 2.30 17.43
C GLN A 405 8.43 1.29 16.72
N VAL A 406 9.72 1.61 16.53
CA VAL A 406 10.69 0.71 15.89
C VAL A 406 11.15 -0.37 16.86
N ALA A 407 11.54 0.02 18.08
CA ALA A 407 11.97 -0.93 19.10
C ALA A 407 10.82 -1.83 19.55
N GLU A 408 9.62 -1.28 19.73
CA GLU A 408 8.38 -1.99 20.01
C GLU A 408 8.02 -2.97 18.89
N ARG A 409 8.00 -2.51 17.62
CA ARG A 409 7.69 -3.40 16.48
C ARG A 409 8.67 -4.55 16.31
N ALA A 410 9.96 -4.30 16.55
CA ALA A 410 10.98 -5.35 16.52
C ALA A 410 10.82 -6.33 17.71
N LEU A 411 10.48 -5.83 18.90
CA LEU A 411 10.25 -6.67 20.09
C LEU A 411 8.99 -7.54 19.98
N TYR A 412 8.03 -7.18 19.13
CA TYR A 412 6.86 -8.04 18.85
C TYR A 412 7.22 -9.38 18.17
N TYR A 413 8.40 -9.51 17.54
CA TYR A 413 8.84 -10.78 16.92
C TYR A 413 8.94 -11.93 17.93
N TRP A 414 9.14 -11.64 19.23
CA TRP A 414 9.19 -12.64 20.30
C TRP A 414 7.80 -13.17 20.72
N ASN A 415 6.71 -12.58 20.20
CA ASN A 415 5.35 -13.08 20.40
C ASN A 415 4.91 -14.03 19.28
N ASN A 416 5.68 -14.14 18.18
CA ASN A 416 5.40 -15.01 17.06
C ASN A 416 5.99 -16.42 17.32
N GLU A 417 5.12 -17.43 17.42
CA GLU A 417 5.52 -18.80 17.77
C GLU A 417 6.47 -19.42 16.73
N TYR A 418 6.30 -19.11 15.45
CA TYR A 418 7.14 -19.67 14.39
C TYR A 418 8.53 -19.05 14.40
N ILE A 419 8.63 -17.72 14.47
CA ILE A 419 9.90 -17.00 14.64
C ILE A 419 10.63 -17.47 15.90
N MET A 420 9.92 -17.66 17.02
CA MET A 420 10.51 -18.18 18.25
C MET A 420 11.04 -19.61 18.11
N SER A 421 10.39 -20.47 17.31
CA SER A 421 10.91 -21.82 17.03
C SER A 421 12.21 -21.78 16.22
N LEU A 422 12.27 -20.95 15.16
CA LEU A 422 13.49 -20.73 14.35
C LEU A 422 14.65 -20.16 15.18
N ILE A 423 14.36 -19.25 16.13
CA ILE A 423 15.35 -18.72 17.08
C ILE A 423 15.83 -19.81 18.04
N SER A 424 14.96 -20.73 18.48
CA SER A 424 15.31 -21.83 19.39
C SER A 424 16.35 -22.76 18.77
N ASP A 425 16.08 -23.26 17.56
CA ASP A 425 16.97 -24.19 16.86
C ASP A 425 18.33 -23.57 16.51
N ASN A 426 18.39 -22.23 16.41
CA ASN A 426 19.58 -21.46 16.06
C ASN A 426 20.15 -20.62 17.23
N ALA A 427 19.73 -20.88 18.47
CA ALA A 427 20.04 -20.02 19.63
C ALA A 427 21.54 -19.78 19.83
N ALA A 428 22.39 -20.77 19.51
CA ALA A 428 23.84 -20.68 19.58
C ALA A 428 24.47 -19.56 18.72
N LYS A 429 23.80 -19.14 17.62
CA LYS A 429 24.23 -18.00 16.79
C LYS A 429 23.48 -16.71 17.13
N ILE A 430 22.18 -16.81 17.39
CA ILE A 430 21.31 -15.64 17.53
C ILE A 430 21.45 -14.97 18.91
N LEU A 431 21.55 -15.75 20.00
CA LEU A 431 21.61 -15.22 21.36
C LEU A 431 22.85 -14.31 21.58
N PRO A 432 24.08 -14.67 21.15
CA PRO A 432 25.24 -13.78 21.24
C PRO A 432 25.09 -12.45 20.48
N ILE A 433 24.32 -12.42 19.39
CA ILE A 433 24.08 -11.21 18.58
C ILE A 433 23.05 -10.28 19.25
N MET A 434 22.00 -10.85 19.85
CA MET A 434 20.89 -10.10 20.42
C MET A 434 21.10 -9.68 21.88
N PHE A 435 21.84 -10.47 22.66
CA PHE A 435 22.08 -10.22 24.08
C PHE A 435 22.72 -8.85 24.37
N PRO A 436 23.75 -8.36 23.64
CA PRO A 436 24.36 -7.05 23.90
C PRO A 436 23.40 -5.87 23.75
N ALA A 437 22.42 -5.97 22.84
CA ALA A 437 21.37 -4.96 22.64
C ALA A 437 20.36 -4.98 23.80
N LEU A 438 19.73 -6.14 24.02
CA LEU A 438 18.72 -6.32 25.07
C LEU A 438 19.28 -6.00 26.46
N TYR A 439 20.46 -6.51 26.81
CA TYR A 439 21.08 -6.31 28.13
C TYR A 439 21.65 -4.89 28.36
N LYS A 440 21.87 -4.12 27.29
CA LYS A 440 22.17 -2.68 27.41
C LYS A 440 20.91 -1.91 27.78
N ASN A 441 19.82 -2.14 27.04
CA ASN A 441 18.61 -1.34 27.10
C ASN A 441 17.72 -1.72 28.32
N SER A 442 17.84 -2.95 28.85
CA SER A 442 17.20 -3.37 30.11
C SER A 442 17.68 -2.61 31.35
N LYS A 443 18.82 -1.91 31.29
CA LYS A 443 19.35 -1.13 32.43
C LYS A 443 18.78 0.29 32.49
N SER A 444 18.43 0.86 31.36
CA SER A 444 17.76 2.16 31.25
C SER A 444 17.17 2.30 29.86
N HIS A 445 15.85 2.45 29.80
CA HIS A 445 15.13 2.84 28.59
C HIS A 445 14.09 3.89 28.97
N TRP A 446 13.89 4.90 28.11
CA TRP A 446 13.03 6.04 28.43
C TRP A 446 11.53 5.68 28.44
N ASN A 447 11.13 4.73 27.58
CA ASN A 447 9.77 4.19 27.52
C ASN A 447 9.69 2.89 28.35
N LYS A 448 8.76 2.85 29.32
CA LYS A 448 8.50 1.73 30.23
C LYS A 448 7.94 0.49 29.54
N THR A 449 7.13 0.64 28.48
CA THR A 449 6.54 -0.50 27.74
C THR A 449 7.63 -1.33 27.08
N ILE A 450 8.54 -0.66 26.36
CA ILE A 450 9.72 -1.28 25.74
C ILE A 450 10.64 -1.90 26.78
N HIS A 451 10.80 -1.26 27.95
CA HIS A 451 11.58 -1.82 29.06
C HIS A 451 11.01 -3.17 29.55
N GLY A 452 9.68 -3.28 29.65
CA GLY A 452 8.98 -4.54 29.94
C GLY A 452 9.11 -5.58 28.83
N LEU A 453 8.95 -5.20 27.56
CA LEU A 453 9.12 -6.09 26.41
C LEU A 453 10.55 -6.66 26.32
N ILE A 454 11.57 -5.84 26.60
CA ILE A 454 12.98 -6.28 26.67
C ILE A 454 13.17 -7.32 27.78
N TYR A 455 12.55 -7.14 28.95
CA TYR A 455 12.60 -8.15 30.01
C TYR A 455 11.91 -9.45 29.61
N ASN A 456 10.78 -9.39 28.88
CA ASN A 456 10.13 -10.59 28.36
C ASN A 456 11.03 -11.33 27.36
N ALA A 457 11.61 -10.63 26.39
CA ALA A 457 12.56 -11.22 25.44
C ALA A 457 13.79 -11.83 26.12
N LEU A 458 14.36 -11.16 27.14
CA LEU A 458 15.47 -11.70 27.94
C LEU A 458 15.07 -12.95 28.74
N LYS A 459 13.85 -12.97 29.32
CA LYS A 459 13.31 -14.13 30.02
C LYS A 459 13.16 -15.33 29.07
N LEU A 460 12.57 -15.12 27.90
CA LEU A 460 12.41 -16.16 26.88
C LEU A 460 13.77 -16.75 26.47
N PHE A 461 14.78 -15.92 26.16
CA PHE A 461 16.13 -16.42 25.85
C PHE A 461 16.77 -17.25 26.99
N MET A 462 16.52 -16.87 28.24
CA MET A 462 17.01 -17.61 29.42
C MET A 462 16.29 -18.96 29.58
N GLU A 463 14.98 -19.01 29.30
CA GLU A 463 14.17 -20.25 29.32
C GLU A 463 14.53 -21.19 28.16
N MET A 464 14.91 -20.65 26.99
CA MET A 464 15.36 -21.43 25.82
C MET A 464 16.73 -22.10 26.04
N ASN A 465 17.72 -21.36 26.56
CA ASN A 465 19.03 -21.95 26.87
C ASN A 465 19.78 -21.15 27.96
N GLN A 466 19.52 -21.50 29.22
CA GLN A 466 20.14 -20.87 30.39
C GLN A 466 21.68 -20.87 30.30
N LYS A 467 22.31 -21.96 29.85
CA LYS A 467 23.78 -22.03 29.78
C LYS A 467 24.35 -21.02 28.78
N LEU A 468 23.81 -20.97 27.55
CA LEU A 468 24.24 -19.98 26.55
C LEU A 468 23.97 -18.55 27.01
N PHE A 469 22.89 -18.32 27.76
CA PHE A 469 22.57 -17.02 28.36
C PHE A 469 23.60 -16.59 29.42
N ASP A 470 24.03 -17.50 30.30
CA ASP A 470 25.07 -17.26 31.30
C ASP A 470 26.46 -17.09 30.65
N ASP A 471 26.80 -17.88 29.63
CA ASP A 471 28.03 -17.75 28.85
C ASP A 471 28.09 -16.39 28.11
N CYS A 472 27.00 -15.97 27.45
CA CYS A 472 26.90 -14.65 26.82
C CYS A 472 26.94 -13.50 27.86
N THR A 473 26.35 -13.71 29.04
CA THR A 473 26.43 -12.75 30.16
C THR A 473 27.87 -12.57 30.64
N GLN A 474 28.70 -13.62 30.62
CA GLN A 474 30.13 -13.54 30.94
C GLN A 474 30.93 -12.88 29.82
N GLN A 475 30.71 -13.27 28.55
CA GLN A 475 31.39 -12.69 27.40
C GLN A 475 31.13 -11.17 27.31
N TYR A 476 29.88 -10.72 27.43
CA TYR A 476 29.53 -9.30 27.41
C TYR A 476 30.22 -8.50 28.54
N LYS A 477 30.39 -9.08 29.74
CA LYS A 477 31.16 -8.46 30.84
C LYS A 477 32.64 -8.34 30.48
N ALA A 478 33.23 -9.39 29.91
CA ALA A 478 34.65 -9.41 29.52
C ALA A 478 34.95 -8.44 28.36
N GLU A 479 34.10 -8.40 27.34
CA GLU A 479 34.20 -7.46 26.22
C GLU A 479 34.09 -6.02 26.72
N LYS A 480 33.11 -5.71 27.57
CA LYS A 480 32.94 -4.37 28.16
C LYS A 480 34.09 -3.94 29.08
N GLN A 481 34.82 -4.89 29.69
CA GLN A 481 36.08 -4.60 30.38
C GLN A 481 37.20 -4.32 29.36
N LYS A 482 37.32 -5.13 28.31
CA LYS A 482 38.31 -4.97 27.23
C LYS A 482 38.15 -3.64 26.48
N GLU A 483 36.92 -3.20 26.24
CA GLU A 483 36.60 -1.86 25.71
C GLU A 483 37.11 -0.73 26.63
N LYS A 484 36.88 -0.84 27.95
CA LYS A 484 37.39 0.15 28.93
C LYS A 484 38.91 0.18 28.97
N TYR A 485 39.59 -0.96 28.86
CA TYR A 485 41.06 -1.00 28.76
C TYR A 485 41.55 -0.35 27.48
N LYS A 486 40.96 -0.66 26.32
CA LYS A 486 41.28 0.00 25.03
C LYS A 486 41.02 1.51 25.04
N LEU A 487 39.98 1.96 25.72
CA LEU A 487 39.68 3.39 25.84
C LEU A 487 40.76 4.10 26.66
N LYS A 488 41.16 3.53 27.82
CA LYS A 488 42.28 4.04 28.63
C LYS A 488 43.59 4.06 27.87
N GLU A 489 43.92 2.97 27.18
CA GLU A 489 45.12 2.87 26.34
C GLU A 489 45.15 3.99 25.27
N ARG A 490 43.99 4.28 24.66
CA ARG A 490 43.84 5.39 23.72
C ARG A 490 43.94 6.77 24.37
N GLU A 491 43.37 6.96 25.56
CA GLU A 491 43.50 8.20 26.37
C GLU A 491 44.96 8.45 26.77
N GLU A 492 45.67 7.41 27.21
CA GLU A 492 47.10 7.48 27.51
C GLU A 492 47.95 7.82 26.27
N VAL A 493 47.65 7.25 25.11
CA VAL A 493 48.32 7.59 23.85
C VAL A 493 48.06 9.04 23.46
N TRP A 494 46.82 9.53 23.62
CA TRP A 494 46.50 10.95 23.38
C TRP A 494 47.23 11.88 24.34
N HIS A 495 47.30 11.56 25.64
CA HIS A 495 48.07 12.36 26.60
C HIS A 495 49.57 12.38 26.28
N LYS A 496 50.17 11.23 25.90
CA LYS A 496 51.57 11.17 25.46
C LYS A 496 51.81 12.02 24.20
N ILE A 497 50.86 12.07 23.26
CA ILE A 497 50.91 12.97 22.10
C ILE A 497 50.80 14.44 22.52
N GLU A 498 49.93 14.77 23.49
CA GLU A 498 49.76 16.13 24.00
C GLU A 498 51.00 16.63 24.75
N GLU A 499 51.61 15.79 25.60
CA GLU A 499 52.86 16.09 26.30
C GLU A 499 54.00 16.34 25.31
N LEU A 500 54.16 15.47 24.31
CA LEU A 500 55.14 15.66 23.24
C LEU A 500 54.89 16.95 22.45
N ALA A 501 53.63 17.31 22.16
CA ALA A 501 53.29 18.56 21.50
C ALA A 501 53.62 19.80 22.35
N ARG A 502 53.39 19.75 23.67
CA ARG A 502 53.75 20.84 24.62
C ARG A 502 55.26 21.00 24.79
N LEU A 503 56.05 19.94 24.57
CA LEU A 503 57.52 19.96 24.68
C LEU A 503 58.23 20.50 23.43
N ILE A 504 57.50 20.76 22.32
CA ILE A 504 58.07 21.43 21.14
C ILE A 504 58.24 22.92 21.46
N PRO A 505 59.45 23.49 21.42
CA PRO A 505 59.65 24.91 21.71
C PRO A 505 59.05 25.80 20.62
N ASN A 506 58.41 26.89 21.04
CA ASN A 506 57.75 27.90 20.18
C ASN A 506 58.69 28.62 19.18
N SER A 507 59.98 28.30 19.14
CA SER A 507 60.97 28.84 18.21
C SER A 507 60.97 28.17 16.82
N LEU A 508 60.28 27.04 16.63
CA LEU A 508 60.14 26.38 15.31
C LEU A 508 59.09 27.09 14.44
N THR A 509 59.48 28.21 13.84
CA THR A 509 58.57 29.10 13.08
C THR A 509 57.93 28.45 11.85
N SER A 510 56.63 28.17 11.98
CA SER A 510 55.59 28.21 10.92
C SER A 510 55.68 27.30 9.68
N LYS A 511 56.81 26.67 9.34
CA LYS A 511 56.91 25.86 8.09
C LYS A 511 57.39 24.42 8.26
N SER A 512 58.29 24.13 9.20
CA SER A 512 58.81 22.76 9.40
C SER A 512 57.81 21.83 10.10
N LEU A 513 56.97 22.38 10.98
CA LEU A 513 56.04 21.65 11.85
C LEU A 513 54.97 20.85 11.09
N ILE A 514 54.45 21.41 9.99
CA ILE A 514 53.37 20.78 9.20
C ILE A 514 53.82 19.44 8.62
N ILE A 515 55.05 19.36 8.09
CA ILE A 515 55.56 18.18 7.38
C ILE A 515 55.84 17.01 8.35
N ILE A 516 56.35 17.28 9.55
CA ILE A 516 56.62 16.24 10.56
C ILE A 516 55.31 15.74 11.17
N SER A 517 54.41 16.66 11.55
CA SER A 517 53.10 16.32 12.12
C SER A 517 52.26 15.48 11.16
N TYR A 518 52.20 15.84 9.87
CA TYR A 518 51.50 15.03 8.87
C TYR A 518 52.10 13.62 8.73
N ASN A 519 53.43 13.49 8.61
CA ASN A 519 54.04 12.17 8.41
C ASN A 519 53.87 11.23 9.62
N GLN A 520 54.07 11.72 10.84
CA GLN A 520 53.90 10.86 12.03
C GLN A 520 52.43 10.54 12.32
N CYS A 521 51.50 11.47 12.08
CA CYS A 521 50.07 11.13 12.12
C CYS A 521 49.71 10.10 11.04
N TRP A 522 50.15 10.25 9.78
CA TRP A 522 49.81 9.30 8.70
C TRP A 522 50.41 7.91 8.92
N VAL A 523 51.68 7.80 9.32
CA VAL A 523 52.32 6.51 9.60
C VAL A 523 51.66 5.80 10.80
N SER A 524 51.24 6.56 11.81
CA SER A 524 50.50 6.01 12.96
C SER A 524 49.08 5.62 12.58
N TYR A 525 48.39 6.42 11.75
CA TYR A 525 47.03 6.15 11.29
C TYR A 525 46.98 4.92 10.37
N PHE A 526 47.92 4.75 9.44
CA PHE A 526 48.02 3.53 8.64
C PHE A 526 48.27 2.28 9.51
N LYS A 527 49.13 2.39 10.53
CA LYS A 527 49.33 1.32 11.54
C LYS A 527 48.17 1.14 12.54
N LEU A 528 47.12 1.96 12.47
CA LEU A 528 45.87 1.79 13.23
C LEU A 528 44.71 1.27 12.38
N VAL A 529 44.88 1.19 11.06
CA VAL A 529 43.83 0.83 10.07
C VAL A 529 44.13 -0.50 9.36
N THR A 530 45.34 -1.05 9.53
CA THR A 530 45.70 -2.45 9.27
C THR A 530 45.84 -3.23 10.57
#